data_AF-A0A2D6JCI0-F1
#
_entry.id   AF-A0A2D6JCI0-F1
#
_cell.length_a   1.000
_cell.length_b   1.000
_cell.length_c   1.000
_cell.angle_alpha   90.00
_cell.angle_beta   90.00
_cell.angle_gamma   90.00
#
_symmetry.space_group_name_H-M   'P 1'
#
loop_
_entity.id
_entity.type
_entity.pdbx_description
1 polymer ?
#
loop_
_entity_poly.entity_id
_entity_poly.type
_entity_poly.pdbx_seq_one_letter_code
_entity_poly.pdbx_strand_id
1 'polypeptide(L)'
;MPEKIQVKVPDSWIHFSKAGVSILIMLLLVRLGFGVTWSTLLTILAYIAAGMLSRLPVRYGGSPVAGIELATTLTIISSIQYGPMAGSIVGAFSYGLPIMYTRESPSDVFVGTLGYIVIGLFAGGLYGMLGNLAMTALVIVILYDLIENLIYLTIGHSLIGCIKFSVIHIPSVYLITKYLGAILL
;
A
#
# COMPACT_ATOMS: atom_id res chain seq x y z
N MET A 1 -16.75 -27.93 -41.23
CA MET A 1 -15.87 -27.96 -40.04
C MET A 1 -16.14 -26.69 -39.26
N PRO A 2 -16.54 -26.73 -37.98
CA PRO A 2 -16.77 -25.51 -37.23
C PRO A 2 -15.44 -24.81 -36.97
N GLU A 3 -15.38 -23.55 -37.37
CA GLU A 3 -14.25 -22.65 -37.21
C GLU A 3 -13.98 -22.45 -35.72
N LYS A 4 -12.74 -22.73 -35.27
CA LYS A 4 -12.35 -22.48 -33.88
C LYS A 4 -12.38 -20.97 -33.64
N ILE A 5 -13.43 -20.48 -32.98
CA ILE A 5 -13.47 -19.12 -32.45
C ILE A 5 -12.35 -19.00 -31.41
N GLN A 6 -11.22 -18.42 -31.81
CA GLN A 6 -10.17 -18.04 -30.87
C GLN A 6 -10.69 -16.87 -30.05
N VAL A 7 -11.15 -17.15 -28.83
CA VAL A 7 -11.47 -16.12 -27.84
C VAL A 7 -10.15 -15.44 -27.49
N LYS A 8 -9.94 -14.24 -28.04
CA LYS A 8 -8.76 -13.43 -27.78
C LYS A 8 -8.86 -12.92 -26.34
N VAL A 9 -8.03 -13.49 -25.46
CA VAL A 9 -7.93 -13.04 -24.06
C VAL A 9 -7.52 -11.56 -24.09
N PRO A 10 -8.28 -10.65 -23.47
CA PRO A 10 -7.96 -9.22 -23.49
C PRO A 10 -6.56 -8.98 -22.90
N ASP A 11 -5.79 -8.07 -23.48
CA ASP A 11 -4.42 -7.79 -23.01
C ASP A 11 -4.38 -7.42 -21.51
N SER A 12 -5.44 -6.80 -21.00
CA SER A 12 -5.62 -6.52 -19.56
C SER A 12 -5.59 -7.77 -18.67
N TRP A 13 -6.06 -8.92 -19.15
CA TRP A 13 -5.98 -10.20 -18.44
C TRP A 13 -4.57 -10.82 -18.48
N ILE A 14 -3.80 -10.53 -19.53
CA ILE A 14 -2.39 -10.94 -19.65
C ILE A 14 -1.52 -10.11 -18.69
N HIS A 15 -1.82 -8.83 -18.51
CA HIS A 15 -1.15 -7.99 -17.51
C HIS A 15 -1.52 -8.37 -16.07
N PHE A 16 -2.79 -8.71 -15.82
CA PHE A 16 -3.26 -9.22 -14.52
C PHE A 16 -2.58 -10.54 -14.12
N SER A 17 -2.43 -11.47 -15.06
CA SER A 17 -1.74 -12.74 -14.82
C SER A 17 -0.23 -12.55 -14.61
N LYS A 18 0.41 -11.60 -15.30
CA LYS A 18 1.80 -11.21 -15.01
C LYS A 18 1.95 -10.62 -13.60
N ALA A 19 1.04 -9.74 -13.18
CA ALA A 19 1.05 -9.18 -11.83
C ALA A 19 0.84 -10.26 -10.75
N GLY A 20 -0.12 -11.18 -10.94
CA GLY A 20 -0.34 -12.32 -10.05
C GLY A 20 0.89 -13.23 -9.92
N VAL A 21 1.57 -13.50 -11.03
CA VAL A 21 2.82 -14.28 -11.05
C VAL A 21 3.96 -13.51 -10.36
N SER A 22 4.10 -12.20 -10.57
CA SER A 22 5.10 -11.37 -9.88
C SER A 22 4.88 -11.31 -8.37
N ILE A 23 3.62 -11.26 -7.91
CA ILE A 23 3.26 -11.34 -6.49
C ILE A 23 3.68 -12.69 -5.91
N LEU A 24 3.34 -13.79 -6.60
CA LEU A 24 3.71 -15.15 -6.17
C LEU A 24 5.23 -15.31 -6.07
N ILE A 25 5.97 -14.80 -7.06
CA ILE A 25 7.45 -14.83 -7.10
C ILE A 25 8.04 -13.99 -5.95
N MET A 26 7.57 -12.76 -5.74
CA MET A 26 8.05 -11.94 -4.62
C MET A 26 7.78 -12.57 -3.26
N LEU A 27 6.63 -13.21 -3.07
CA LEU A 27 6.26 -13.87 -1.83
C LEU A 27 7.06 -15.15 -1.58
N LEU A 28 7.40 -15.88 -2.63
CA LEU A 28 8.36 -16.98 -2.55
C LEU A 28 9.77 -16.46 -2.20
N LEU A 29 10.19 -15.32 -2.75
CA LEU A 29 11.45 -14.66 -2.38
C LEU A 29 11.42 -14.18 -0.91
N VAL A 30 10.28 -13.73 -0.40
CA VAL A 30 10.11 -13.39 1.03
C VAL A 30 10.28 -14.63 1.90
N ARG A 31 9.64 -15.75 1.54
CA ARG A 31 9.79 -17.02 2.25
C ARG A 31 11.23 -17.52 2.28
N LEU A 32 11.92 -17.42 1.14
CA LEU A 32 13.29 -17.89 0.94
C LEU A 32 14.34 -16.97 1.59
N GLY A 33 14.11 -15.64 1.58
CA GLY A 33 15.04 -14.65 2.09
C GLY A 33 14.92 -14.36 3.59
N PHE A 34 13.74 -14.54 4.21
CA PHE A 34 13.46 -14.10 5.58
C PHE A 34 13.05 -15.21 6.55
N GLY A 35 12.99 -16.48 6.10
CA GLY A 35 12.71 -17.61 6.99
C GLY A 35 11.27 -17.65 7.54
N VAL A 36 10.35 -16.90 6.95
CA VAL A 36 8.97 -16.73 7.45
C VAL A 36 8.13 -18.01 7.34
N THR A 37 7.18 -18.23 8.25
CA THR A 37 6.29 -19.39 8.17
C THR A 37 5.24 -19.24 7.06
N TRP A 38 4.62 -20.34 6.63
CA TRP A 38 3.49 -20.31 5.69
C TRP A 38 2.32 -19.46 6.22
N SER A 39 2.05 -19.52 7.52
CA SER A 39 1.02 -18.67 8.14
C SER A 39 1.34 -17.19 7.99
N THR A 40 2.59 -16.80 8.25
CA THR A 40 3.02 -15.39 8.08
C THR A 40 2.91 -14.95 6.64
N LEU A 41 3.27 -15.81 5.69
CA LEU A 41 3.16 -15.51 4.26
C LEU A 41 1.70 -15.27 3.85
N LEU A 42 0.77 -16.10 4.33
CA LEU A 42 -0.66 -15.95 4.08
C LEU A 42 -1.22 -14.66 4.69
N THR A 43 -0.75 -14.25 5.88
CA THR A 43 -1.14 -12.97 6.48
C THR A 43 -0.64 -11.79 5.66
N ILE A 44 0.63 -11.81 5.24
CA ILE A 44 1.20 -10.76 4.36
C ILE A 44 0.40 -10.66 3.06
N LEU A 45 0.05 -11.80 2.47
CA LEU A 45 -0.82 -11.88 1.29
C LEU A 45 -2.20 -11.27 1.52
N ALA A 46 -2.82 -11.61 2.65
CA ALA A 46 -4.13 -11.08 3.02
C ALA A 46 -4.08 -9.57 3.23
N TYR A 47 -3.00 -9.05 3.85
CA TYR A 47 -2.79 -7.61 4.02
C TYR A 47 -2.58 -6.89 2.68
N ILE A 48 -1.79 -7.46 1.77
CA ILE A 48 -1.65 -6.93 0.41
C ILE A 48 -3.03 -6.84 -0.25
N ALA A 49 -3.78 -7.95 -0.25
CA ALA A 49 -5.10 -8.01 -0.87
C ALA A 49 -6.09 -7.02 -0.25
N ALA A 50 -6.11 -6.90 1.08
CA ALA A 50 -6.98 -5.96 1.78
C ALA A 50 -6.63 -4.50 1.45
N GLY A 51 -5.34 -4.14 1.43
CA GLY A 51 -4.88 -2.80 1.05
C GLY A 51 -5.08 -2.49 -0.44
N MET A 52 -5.07 -3.50 -1.31
CA MET A 52 -5.46 -3.35 -2.71
C MET A 52 -6.97 -3.06 -2.81
N LEU A 53 -7.80 -3.91 -2.17
CA LEU A 53 -9.25 -3.81 -2.22
C LEU A 53 -9.77 -2.52 -1.59
N SER A 54 -9.10 -1.99 -0.57
CA SER A 54 -9.48 -0.71 0.02
C SER A 54 -9.40 0.44 -0.96
N ARG A 55 -8.65 0.31 -2.06
CA ARG A 55 -8.51 1.35 -3.10
C ARG A 55 -9.53 1.23 -4.23
N LEU A 56 -10.46 0.26 -4.17
CA LEU A 56 -11.58 0.20 -5.12
C LEU A 56 -12.46 1.47 -5.15
N PRO A 57 -12.73 2.18 -4.03
CA PRO A 57 -13.44 3.45 -4.05
C PRO A 57 -12.74 4.55 -4.88
N VAL A 58 -11.41 4.54 -4.99
CA VAL A 58 -10.67 5.46 -5.89
C VAL A 58 -11.09 5.25 -7.35
N ARG A 59 -11.36 4.00 -7.74
CA ARG A 59 -11.84 3.66 -9.10
C ARG A 59 -13.33 3.97 -9.30
N TYR A 60 -14.18 3.58 -8.35
CA TYR A 60 -15.63 3.53 -8.55
C TYR A 60 -16.41 4.68 -7.90
N GLY A 61 -15.85 5.30 -6.86
CA GLY A 61 -16.49 6.37 -6.08
C GLY A 61 -15.95 7.77 -6.35
N GLY A 62 -14.87 7.91 -7.13
CA GLY A 62 -14.29 9.22 -7.49
C GLY A 62 -13.63 9.98 -6.35
N SER A 63 -13.47 9.36 -5.17
CA SER A 63 -12.75 9.94 -4.04
C SER A 63 -11.26 9.60 -4.14
N PRO A 64 -10.37 10.59 -4.30
CA PRO A 64 -8.93 10.36 -4.47
C PRO A 64 -8.23 9.91 -3.17
N VAL A 65 -8.88 10.07 -2.01
CA VAL A 65 -8.26 9.77 -0.71
C VAL A 65 -8.78 8.45 -0.11
N ALA A 66 -9.96 8.00 -0.53
CA ALA A 66 -10.65 6.90 0.12
C ALA A 66 -9.89 5.56 0.02
N GLY A 67 -9.46 5.06 1.16
CA GLY A 67 -8.98 3.69 1.35
C GLY A 67 -7.47 3.50 1.21
N ILE A 68 -6.73 4.58 1.00
CA ILE A 68 -5.26 4.60 1.14
C ILE A 68 -4.89 4.33 2.61
N GLU A 69 -5.73 4.77 3.55
CA GLU A 69 -5.42 4.69 4.98
C GLU A 69 -5.37 3.27 5.54
N LEU A 70 -6.17 2.36 4.97
CA LEU A 70 -6.08 0.95 5.33
C LEU A 70 -4.75 0.37 4.84
N ALA A 71 -4.32 0.70 3.62
CA ALA A 71 -3.02 0.27 3.12
C ALA A 71 -1.88 0.81 4.00
N THR A 72 -1.95 2.07 4.43
CA THR A 72 -0.98 2.67 5.37
C THR A 72 -0.94 1.92 6.69
N THR A 73 -2.12 1.64 7.26
CA THR A 73 -2.22 0.89 8.52
C THR A 73 -1.59 -0.49 8.39
N LEU A 74 -1.95 -1.25 7.35
CA LEU A 74 -1.44 -2.61 7.12
C LEU A 74 0.08 -2.62 6.88
N THR A 75 0.62 -1.59 6.22
CA THR A 75 2.06 -1.38 6.04
C THR A 75 2.78 -1.23 7.39
N ILE A 76 2.24 -0.39 8.27
CA ILE A 76 2.78 -0.14 9.61
C ILE A 76 2.73 -1.43 10.45
N ILE A 77 1.58 -2.10 10.50
CA ILE A 77 1.40 -3.35 11.26
C ILE A 77 2.37 -4.43 10.78
N SER A 78 2.48 -4.60 9.47
CA SER A 78 3.39 -5.59 8.87
C SER A 78 4.85 -5.30 9.18
N SER A 79 5.24 -4.02 9.18
CA SER A 79 6.59 -3.59 9.57
C SER A 79 6.88 -3.96 11.02
N ILE A 80 5.93 -3.73 11.92
CA ILE A 80 6.09 -3.99 13.36
C ILE A 80 6.13 -5.49 13.65
N GLN A 81 5.20 -6.28 13.11
CA GLN A 81 5.06 -7.70 13.42
C GLN A 81 6.08 -8.58 12.70
N TYR A 82 6.34 -8.28 11.43
CA TYR A 82 7.08 -9.16 10.52
C TYR A 82 8.37 -8.53 9.99
N GLY A 83 8.64 -7.29 10.42
CA GLY A 83 9.87 -6.57 10.14
C GLY A 83 9.79 -5.61 8.95
N PRO A 84 10.80 -4.73 8.81
CA PRO A 84 10.83 -3.62 7.84
C PRO A 84 10.53 -4.03 6.39
N MET A 85 11.08 -5.17 5.95
CA MET A 85 10.88 -5.64 4.59
C MET A 85 9.42 -6.08 4.34
N ALA A 86 8.79 -6.76 5.30
CA ALA A 86 7.40 -7.17 5.18
C ALA A 86 6.48 -5.94 5.08
N GLY A 87 6.73 -4.92 5.91
CA GLY A 87 6.06 -3.62 5.79
C GLY A 87 6.20 -3.02 4.40
N SER A 88 7.43 -2.95 3.90
CA SER A 88 7.74 -2.35 2.59
C SER A 88 7.03 -3.07 1.43
N ILE A 89 6.98 -4.40 1.50
CA ILE A 89 6.30 -5.24 0.51
C ILE A 89 4.79 -5.00 0.58
N VAL A 90 4.19 -5.05 1.77
CA VAL A 90 2.76 -4.80 1.93
C VAL A 90 2.39 -3.43 1.36
N GLY A 91 3.11 -2.38 1.73
CA GLY A 91 2.85 -1.03 1.23
C GLY A 91 3.03 -0.91 -0.28
N ALA A 92 4.16 -1.39 -0.81
CA ALA A 92 4.46 -1.29 -2.24
C ALA A 92 3.43 -2.01 -3.10
N PHE A 93 2.93 -3.17 -2.67
CA PHE A 93 1.94 -3.93 -3.43
C PHE A 93 0.50 -3.44 -3.20
N SER A 94 0.15 -3.04 -1.98
CA SER A 94 -1.15 -2.41 -1.71
C SER A 94 -1.35 -1.11 -2.47
N TYR A 95 -0.29 -0.34 -2.73
CA TYR A 95 -0.37 0.89 -3.51
C TYR A 95 0.01 0.74 -4.99
N GLY A 96 1.02 -0.06 -5.32
CA GLY A 96 1.53 -0.17 -6.69
C GLY A 96 0.65 -1.02 -7.62
N LEU A 97 0.06 -2.12 -7.13
CA LEU A 97 -0.73 -3.03 -7.98
C LEU A 97 -2.09 -2.47 -8.40
N PRO A 98 -2.80 -1.69 -7.56
CA PRO A 98 -4.07 -1.11 -7.96
C PRO A 98 -3.99 -0.16 -9.16
N ILE A 99 -2.81 0.25 -9.65
CA ILE A 99 -2.65 1.01 -10.90
C ILE A 99 -3.41 0.40 -12.09
N MET A 100 -3.60 -0.93 -12.08
CA MET A 100 -4.38 -1.62 -13.12
C MET A 100 -5.86 -1.21 -13.14
N TYR A 101 -6.33 -0.55 -12.09
CA TYR A 101 -7.73 -0.20 -11.92
C TYR A 101 -7.98 1.17 -11.28
N THR A 102 -7.00 1.84 -10.68
CA THR A 102 -7.11 3.26 -10.29
C THR A 102 -6.96 4.18 -11.50
N ARG A 103 -7.42 5.42 -11.39
CA ARG A 103 -7.30 6.44 -12.46
C ARG A 103 -6.09 7.37 -12.27
N GLU A 104 -5.14 6.94 -11.44
CA GLU A 104 -3.97 7.75 -11.09
C GLU A 104 -2.95 7.76 -12.22
N SER A 105 -2.14 8.82 -12.28
CA SER A 105 -1.06 8.88 -13.26
C SER A 105 0.09 7.94 -12.84
N PRO A 106 0.89 7.43 -13.80
CA PRO A 106 2.04 6.59 -13.47
C PRO A 106 3.05 7.24 -12.52
N SER A 107 3.22 8.57 -12.60
CA SER A 107 4.07 9.32 -11.67
C SER A 107 3.52 9.33 -10.25
N ASP A 108 2.19 9.45 -10.09
CA ASP A 108 1.58 9.42 -8.74
C ASP A 108 1.70 8.04 -8.10
N VAL A 109 1.52 7.00 -8.91
CA VAL A 109 1.71 5.63 -8.43
C VAL A 109 3.16 5.39 -8.02
N PHE A 110 4.12 5.88 -8.81
CA PHE A 110 5.54 5.73 -8.49
C PHE A 110 5.91 6.44 -7.18
N VAL A 111 5.52 7.71 -7.03
CA VAL A 111 5.80 8.51 -5.82
C VAL A 111 5.17 7.88 -4.59
N GLY A 112 3.88 7.52 -4.63
CA GLY A 112 3.25 6.87 -3.50
C GLY A 112 3.82 5.49 -3.19
N THR A 113 4.16 4.68 -4.19
CA THR A 113 4.81 3.37 -3.97
C THR A 113 6.14 3.52 -3.23
N LEU A 114 6.97 4.50 -3.61
CA LEU A 114 8.21 4.80 -2.89
C LEU A 114 7.93 5.25 -1.46
N GLY A 115 6.93 6.10 -1.27
CA GLY A 115 6.42 6.50 0.03
C GLY A 115 6.11 5.32 0.95
N TYR A 116 5.33 4.38 0.44
CA TYR A 116 4.96 3.17 1.16
C TYR A 116 6.13 2.25 1.50
N ILE A 117 7.14 2.16 0.62
CA ILE A 117 8.38 1.45 0.92
C ILE A 117 9.08 2.12 2.11
N VAL A 118 9.20 3.45 2.09
CA VAL A 118 9.80 4.21 3.19
C VAL A 118 9.04 4.00 4.50
N ILE A 119 7.70 4.13 4.50
CA ILE A 119 6.88 3.85 5.69
C ILE A 119 7.17 2.44 6.22
N GLY A 120 7.16 1.45 5.33
CA GLY A 120 7.43 0.05 5.66
C GLY A 120 8.80 -0.17 6.28
N LEU A 121 9.84 0.51 5.79
CA LEU A 121 11.20 0.38 6.32
C LEU A 121 11.36 0.97 7.73
N PHE A 122 10.64 2.05 8.05
CA PHE A 122 10.88 2.82 9.29
C PHE A 122 9.83 2.60 10.39
N ALA A 123 8.62 2.13 10.07
CA ALA A 123 7.53 2.01 11.04
C ALA A 123 7.87 1.14 12.25
N GLY A 124 8.47 -0.04 12.05
CA GLY A 124 8.87 -0.93 13.15
C GLY A 124 9.91 -0.31 14.09
N GLY A 125 10.91 0.40 13.54
CA GLY A 125 11.91 1.10 14.34
C GLY A 125 11.31 2.26 15.14
N LEU A 126 10.44 3.05 14.51
CA LEU A 126 9.75 4.15 15.18
C LEU A 126 8.81 3.64 16.29
N TYR A 127 8.12 2.53 16.07
CA TYR A 127 7.32 1.87 17.10
C TYR A 127 8.19 1.41 18.29
N GLY A 128 9.36 0.82 18.02
CA GLY A 128 10.31 0.45 19.07
C GLY A 128 10.79 1.64 19.91
N MET A 129 10.84 2.85 19.35
CA MET A 129 11.22 4.07 20.07
C MET A 129 10.04 4.68 20.85
N LEU A 130 8.84 4.69 20.27
CA LEU A 130 7.68 5.38 20.85
C LEU A 130 6.84 4.50 21.78
N GLY A 131 6.87 3.18 21.58
CA GLY A 131 6.05 2.21 22.32
C GLY A 131 4.53 2.40 22.17
N ASN A 132 4.10 3.20 21.19
CA ASN A 132 2.70 3.56 20.99
C ASN A 132 2.35 3.53 19.50
N LEU A 133 1.44 2.62 19.14
CA LEU A 133 1.07 2.33 17.76
C LEU A 133 0.41 3.55 17.09
N ALA A 134 -0.50 4.23 17.78
CA ALA A 134 -1.21 5.38 17.24
C ALA A 134 -0.27 6.59 17.04
N MET A 135 0.66 6.81 17.98
CA MET A 135 1.69 7.86 17.84
C MET A 135 2.70 7.53 16.74
N THR A 136 3.06 6.25 16.57
CA THR A 136 3.91 5.80 15.47
C THR A 136 3.27 6.13 14.12
N ALA A 137 1.98 5.79 13.96
CA ALA A 137 1.23 6.11 12.76
C ALA A 137 1.12 7.61 12.52
N LEU A 138 0.84 8.40 13.56
CA LEU A 138 0.76 9.86 13.44
C LEU A 138 2.08 10.46 12.95
N VAL A 139 3.19 10.13 13.61
CA VAL A 139 4.51 10.71 13.30
C VAL A 139 4.98 10.28 11.92
N ILE A 140 4.87 8.98 11.58
CA ILE A 140 5.37 8.50 10.30
C ILE A 140 4.57 9.05 9.12
N VAL A 141 3.24 9.19 9.26
CA VAL A 141 2.40 9.74 8.21
C VAL A 141 2.61 11.24 8.04
N ILE A 142 2.78 12.01 9.13
CA ILE A 142 3.12 13.43 9.02
C ILE A 142 4.42 13.63 8.22
N LEU A 143 5.45 12.84 8.54
CA LEU A 143 6.75 12.94 7.86
C LEU A 143 6.65 12.50 6.39
N TYR A 144 5.97 11.39 6.14
CA TYR A 144 5.73 10.88 4.81
C TYR A 144 4.94 11.88 3.95
N ASP A 145 3.79 12.35 4.41
CA ASP A 145 2.94 13.31 3.70
C ASP A 145 3.68 14.60 3.39
N LEU A 146 4.49 15.10 4.34
CA LEU A 146 5.30 16.29 4.12
C LEU A 146 6.27 16.10 2.95
N ILE A 147 7.00 15.00 2.93
CA ILE A 147 7.97 14.69 1.87
C ILE A 147 7.25 14.42 0.55
N GLU A 148 6.19 13.63 0.56
CA GLU A 148 5.46 13.26 -0.64
C GLU A 148 4.79 14.46 -1.28
N ASN A 149 4.17 15.34 -0.47
CA ASN A 149 3.58 16.58 -0.97
C ASN A 149 4.63 17.50 -1.62
N LEU A 150 5.85 17.59 -1.08
CA LEU A 150 6.92 18.34 -1.71
C LEU A 150 7.26 17.77 -3.09
N ILE A 151 7.28 16.45 -3.24
CA ILE A 151 7.51 15.78 -4.53
C ILE A 151 6.32 16.03 -5.47
N TYR A 152 5.08 15.89 -5.00
CA TYR A 152 3.87 16.14 -5.79
C TYR A 152 3.81 17.56 -6.35
N LEU A 153 4.24 18.55 -5.58
CA LEU A 153 4.37 19.93 -6.04
C LEU A 153 5.34 20.06 -7.23
N THR A 154 6.47 19.32 -7.21
CA THR A 154 7.45 19.35 -8.32
C THR A 154 6.94 18.68 -9.60
N ILE A 155 5.96 17.78 -9.50
CA ILE A 155 5.37 17.09 -10.66
C ILE A 155 4.00 17.67 -11.07
N GLY A 156 3.65 18.85 -10.57
CA GLY A 156 2.54 19.66 -11.08
C GLY A 156 1.23 19.61 -10.29
N HIS A 157 1.20 18.98 -9.11
CA HIS A 157 0.03 19.06 -8.24
C HIS A 157 -0.09 20.43 -7.56
N SER A 158 -1.33 20.81 -7.25
CA SER A 158 -1.59 22.07 -6.55
C SER A 158 -1.33 21.96 -5.04
N LEU A 159 -0.77 23.01 -4.44
CA LEU A 159 -0.58 23.10 -2.99
C LEU A 159 -1.88 22.88 -2.20
N ILE A 160 -2.98 23.43 -2.69
CA ILE A 160 -4.30 23.25 -2.06
C ILE A 160 -4.72 21.78 -2.10
N GLY A 161 -4.44 21.06 -3.18
CA GLY A 161 -4.71 19.63 -3.31
C GLY A 161 -3.92 18.81 -2.29
N CYS A 162 -2.60 19.07 -2.19
CA CYS A 162 -1.71 18.42 -1.22
C CYS A 162 -2.16 18.64 0.23
N ILE A 163 -2.51 19.89 0.59
CA ILE A 163 -3.00 20.20 1.96
C ILE A 163 -4.32 19.47 2.24
N LYS A 164 -5.27 19.49 1.29
CA LYS A 164 -6.55 18.79 1.44
C LYS A 164 -6.35 17.29 1.64
N PHE A 165 -5.42 16.69 0.90
CA PHE A 165 -5.06 15.28 1.07
C PHE A 165 -4.60 15.01 2.50
N SER A 166 -3.59 15.72 2.99
CA SER A 166 -3.02 15.45 4.32
C SER A 166 -3.98 15.71 5.47
N VAL A 167 -4.84 16.74 5.37
CA VAL A 167 -5.87 17.03 6.39
C VAL A 167 -6.87 15.88 6.53
N ILE A 168 -7.11 15.11 5.47
CA ILE A 168 -7.99 13.93 5.52
C ILE A 168 -7.19 12.69 5.89
N HIS A 169 -6.03 12.51 5.27
CA HIS A 169 -5.23 11.30 5.36
C HIS A 169 -4.66 11.07 6.77
N ILE A 170 -3.99 12.06 7.36
CA ILE A 170 -3.34 11.96 8.67
C ILE A 170 -4.32 11.52 9.78
N PRO A 171 -5.46 12.22 10.02
CA PRO A 171 -6.38 11.81 11.08
C PRO A 171 -7.06 10.47 10.78
N SER A 172 -7.32 10.16 9.52
CA SER A 172 -7.93 8.89 9.12
C SER A 172 -6.99 7.71 9.39
N VAL A 173 -5.71 7.81 9.04
CA VAL A 173 -4.71 6.79 9.38
C VAL A 173 -4.55 6.66 10.90
N TYR A 174 -4.50 7.77 11.63
CA TYR A 174 -4.43 7.74 13.09
C TYR A 174 -5.60 6.95 13.69
N LEU A 175 -6.84 7.25 13.29
CA LEU A 175 -8.03 6.59 13.82
C LEU A 175 -8.06 5.10 13.45
N ILE A 176 -7.81 4.77 12.18
CA ILE A 176 -7.80 3.36 11.73
C ILE A 176 -6.70 2.60 12.44
N THR A 177 -5.48 3.13 12.53
CA THR A 177 -4.37 2.45 13.21
C THR A 177 -4.64 2.30 14.72
N LYS A 178 -5.26 3.30 15.36
CA LYS A 178 -5.61 3.24 16.78
C LYS A 178 -6.62 2.13 17.09
N TYR A 179 -7.66 1.96 16.27
CA TYR A 179 -8.74 1.01 16.56
C TYR A 179 -8.58 -0.33 15.86
N LEU A 180 -8.28 -0.33 14.56
CA LEU A 180 -8.08 -1.55 13.79
C LEU A 180 -6.66 -2.10 13.97
N GLY A 181 -5.65 -1.22 13.93
CA GLY A 181 -4.26 -1.63 14.08
C GLY A 181 -3.99 -2.33 15.42
N ALA A 182 -4.62 -1.87 16.51
CA ALA A 182 -4.50 -2.51 17.83
C ALA A 182 -5.11 -3.92 17.92
N ILE A 183 -6.06 -4.26 17.03
CA ILE A 183 -6.64 -5.62 16.95
C ILE A 183 -5.73 -6.53 16.11
N LEU A 184 -5.06 -5.95 15.12
CA LEU A 184 -4.21 -6.68 14.18
C LEU A 184 -2.79 -6.93 14.70
N LEU A 185 -2.31 -6.12 15.66
CA LEU A 185 -0.96 -6.20 16.25
C LEU A 185 -0.87 -7.24 17.36
#